data_AF-A0A8J8DBJ6-F1
#
_entry.id   AF-A0A8J8DBJ6-F1
#
_cell.length_a   1.000
_cell.length_b   1.000
_cell.length_c   1.000
_cell.angle_alpha   90.00
_cell.angle_beta   90.00
_cell.angle_gamma   90.00
#
_symmetry.space_group_name_H-M   'P 1'
#
loop_
_entity.id
_entity.type
_entity.pdbx_description
1 polymer ?
#
loop_
_entity_poly.entity_id
_entity_poly.type
_entity_poly.pdbx_seq_one_letter_code
_entity_poly.pdbx_strand_id
1 'polypeptide(L)'
;MFTIDEISELVREIRRGNGFPDSPFRIDEVRYDPEGDKLFIITHDRTDKSVVIGNSFVIGKLRERLGVKQLTVYSNLDLEVKRRRLEEAERLVKGTKLEFLLPIIEAEKRFPPRKWPEVKGDTKTLVFLSFNAKALVGFAEKLKLPYGAVGIKYAFPKLNYEPVEGEPREVLFPDEEKLVRIAEEKRAELILADFPFGLRWKGEIALLNPFRFLHIGFFELKYLFGFDRPVVYDKKALIEFVVSLTYEGLMESTDGANLIWRMWRK
;
A
#
# COMPACT_ATOMS: atom_id res chain seq x y z
N MET A 1 2.79 19.78 22.26
CA MET A 1 2.78 19.76 20.78
C MET A 1 4.16 19.28 20.37
N PHE A 2 4.27 18.18 19.63
CA PHE A 2 5.59 17.60 19.33
C PHE A 2 6.37 18.49 18.38
N THR A 3 7.54 18.97 18.79
CA THR A 3 8.41 19.81 17.95
C THR A 3 9.58 19.02 17.38
N ILE A 4 10.20 19.55 16.31
CA ILE A 4 11.38 18.96 15.69
C ILE A 4 12.54 18.88 16.68
N ASP A 5 12.77 19.94 17.47
CA ASP A 5 13.88 20.02 18.41
C ASP A 5 13.71 19.03 19.57
N GLU A 6 12.51 18.94 20.15
CA GLU A 6 12.21 17.96 21.21
C GLU A 6 12.43 16.52 20.74
N ILE A 7 11.94 16.17 19.55
CA ILE A 7 12.12 14.82 19.00
C ILE A 7 13.60 14.57 18.70
N SER A 8 14.30 15.55 18.16
CA SER A 8 15.73 15.41 17.84
C SER A 8 16.57 15.16 19.09
N GLU A 9 16.33 15.92 20.16
CA GLU A 9 17.02 15.71 21.44
C GLU A 9 16.70 14.35 22.06
N LEU A 10 15.42 13.94 22.05
CA LEU A 10 15.04 12.62 22.55
C LEU A 10 15.71 11.49 21.77
N VAL A 11 15.80 11.60 20.44
CA VAL A 11 16.52 10.62 19.62
C VAL A 11 18.01 10.58 20.00
N ARG A 12 18.68 11.73 20.14
CA ARG A 12 20.09 11.82 20.56
C ARG A 12 20.32 11.22 21.94
N GLU A 13 19.46 11.52 22.90
CA GLU A 13 19.53 10.96 24.25
C GLU A 13 19.36 9.44 24.25
N ILE A 14 18.36 8.92 23.54
CA ILE A 14 18.13 7.47 23.43
C ILE A 14 19.35 6.81 22.78
N ARG A 15 19.90 7.38 21.72
CA ARG A 15 21.09 6.83 21.05
C ARG A 15 22.31 6.81 21.97
N ARG A 16 22.66 7.96 22.57
CA ARG A 16 23.79 8.08 23.51
C ARG A 16 23.65 7.16 24.72
N GLY A 17 22.46 7.15 25.32
CA GLY A 17 22.17 6.33 26.51
C GLY A 17 22.17 4.81 26.25
N ASN A 18 22.16 4.37 24.99
CA ASN A 18 22.15 2.96 24.62
C ASN A 18 23.36 2.56 23.74
N GLY A 19 24.42 3.37 23.70
CA GLY A 19 25.68 3.02 23.02
C GLY A 19 25.61 3.03 21.49
N PHE A 20 24.59 3.67 20.89
CA PHE A 20 24.55 3.86 19.44
C PHE A 20 25.53 4.97 19.02
N PRO A 21 26.08 4.90 17.78
CA PRO A 21 26.90 5.97 17.24
C PRO A 21 26.16 7.31 17.24
N ASP A 22 26.89 8.39 17.55
CA ASP A 22 26.39 9.76 17.42
C ASP A 22 26.43 10.18 15.95
N SER A 23 25.44 9.70 15.20
CA SER A 23 25.29 9.97 13.78
C SER A 23 24.44 11.24 13.60
N PRO A 24 24.87 12.21 12.80
CA PRO A 24 24.04 13.35 12.46
C PRO A 24 22.79 12.87 11.72
N PHE A 25 21.67 13.55 11.96
CA PHE A 25 20.44 13.33 11.21
C PHE A 25 19.62 14.62 11.13
N ARG A 26 18.72 14.67 10.15
CA ARG A 26 17.79 15.78 9.93
C ARG A 26 16.33 15.33 9.90
N ILE A 27 15.51 15.97 10.73
CA ILE A 27 14.05 15.88 10.68
C ILE A 27 13.54 17.16 9.99
N ASP A 28 12.80 17.00 8.90
CA ASP A 28 12.22 18.11 8.14
C ASP A 28 10.85 18.52 8.70
N GLU A 29 10.06 17.55 9.15
CA GLU A 29 8.69 17.81 9.60
C GLU A 29 8.21 16.76 10.62
N VAL A 30 7.32 17.17 11.50
CA VAL A 30 6.63 16.31 12.46
C VAL A 30 5.13 16.56 12.36
N ARG A 31 4.35 15.50 12.17
CA ARG A 31 2.88 15.59 12.10
C ARG A 31 2.26 14.66 13.13
N TYR A 32 1.29 15.15 13.86
CA TYR A 32 0.53 14.35 14.81
C TYR A 32 -0.92 14.23 14.32
N ASP A 33 -1.44 13.00 14.30
CA ASP A 33 -2.84 12.69 14.02
C ASP A 33 -3.55 12.32 15.33
N PRO A 34 -4.35 13.22 15.91
CA PRO A 34 -5.03 12.99 17.18
C PRO A 34 -6.06 11.85 17.12
N GLU A 35 -6.71 11.65 15.97
CA GLU A 35 -7.76 10.64 15.81
C GLU A 35 -7.20 9.21 15.98
N GLY A 36 -6.03 8.95 15.42
CA GLY A 36 -5.36 7.66 15.51
C GLY A 36 -4.34 7.53 16.64
N ASP A 37 -4.08 8.63 17.37
CA ASP A 37 -2.93 8.80 18.26
C ASP A 37 -1.61 8.36 17.60
N LYS A 38 -1.35 8.95 16.42
CA LYS A 38 -0.19 8.59 15.58
C LYS A 38 0.72 9.78 15.34
N LEU A 39 2.01 9.57 15.58
CA LEU A 39 3.06 10.53 15.28
C LEU A 39 3.81 10.12 14.02
N PHE A 40 3.94 11.04 13.09
CA PHE A 40 4.72 10.90 11.86
C PHE A 40 5.93 11.81 11.94
N ILE A 41 7.11 11.22 11.78
CA ILE A 41 8.38 11.93 11.68
C ILE A 41 8.82 11.85 10.22
N ILE A 42 9.05 12.99 9.59
CA ILE A 42 9.49 13.08 8.21
C ILE A 42 10.94 13.54 8.24
N THR A 43 11.85 12.64 7.89
CA THR A 43 13.28 12.92 7.79
C THR A 43 13.66 13.38 6.40
N HIS A 44 14.83 14.01 6.26
CA HIS A 44 15.26 14.52 4.96
C HIS A 44 15.50 13.39 3.94
N ASP A 45 16.27 12.37 4.32
CA ASP A 45 16.52 11.19 3.47
C ASP A 45 16.37 9.83 4.19
N ARG A 46 16.74 8.75 3.50
CA ARG A 46 16.71 7.37 4.04
C ARG A 46 17.80 7.09 5.08
N THR A 47 18.94 7.79 5.00
CA THR A 47 20.02 7.70 5.99
C THR A 47 19.54 8.27 7.31
N ASP A 48 18.94 9.46 7.28
CA ASP A 48 18.33 10.11 8.44
C ASP A 48 17.21 9.25 9.04
N LYS A 49 16.33 8.69 8.19
CA LYS A 49 15.27 7.74 8.61
C LYS A 49 15.89 6.57 9.38
N SER A 50 16.99 6.01 8.89
CA SER A 50 17.68 4.89 9.53
C SER A 50 18.28 5.26 10.88
N VAL A 51 18.81 6.49 11.03
CA VAL A 51 19.33 6.99 12.31
C VAL A 51 18.20 7.15 13.34
N VAL A 52 17.07 7.72 12.94
CA VAL A 52 15.89 7.91 13.81
C VAL A 52 15.26 6.56 14.18
N ILE A 53 15.25 5.58 13.27
CA ILE A 53 14.74 4.23 13.53
C ILE A 53 15.68 3.43 14.45
N GLY A 54 16.99 3.49 14.21
CA GLY A 54 18.03 2.82 15.01
C GLY A 54 17.76 1.34 15.25
N ASN A 55 17.58 0.56 14.17
CA ASN A 55 17.23 -0.87 14.20
C ASN A 55 15.90 -1.18 14.91
N SER A 56 14.91 -0.30 14.79
CA SER A 56 13.61 -0.36 15.47
C SER A 56 13.66 -0.13 16.99
N PHE A 57 14.85 -0.04 17.58
CA PHE A 57 15.00 0.20 19.02
C PHE A 57 14.74 1.66 19.37
N VAL A 58 15.36 2.58 18.64
CA VAL A 58 15.27 4.02 18.94
C VAL A 58 13.84 4.51 18.77
N ILE A 59 13.19 4.15 17.66
CA ILE A 59 11.77 4.46 17.42
C ILE A 59 10.85 3.84 18.48
N GLY A 60 11.16 2.63 18.97
CA GLY A 60 10.40 1.96 20.03
C GLY A 60 10.47 2.72 21.36
N LYS A 61 11.68 3.13 21.77
CA LYS A 61 11.91 3.95 22.97
C LYS A 61 11.34 5.36 22.85
N LEU A 62 11.44 5.95 21.67
CA LEU A 62 10.86 7.26 21.40
C LEU A 62 9.34 7.22 21.55
N ARG A 63 8.68 6.20 20.99
CA ARG A 63 7.24 5.96 21.17
C ARG A 63 6.86 5.82 22.64
N GLU A 64 7.60 5.02 23.41
CA GLU A 64 7.38 4.84 24.86
C GLU A 64 7.48 6.16 25.63
N ARG A 65 8.53 6.96 25.37
CA ARG A 65 8.74 8.25 26.05
C ARG A 65 7.69 9.30 25.69
N LEU A 66 7.26 9.33 24.43
CA LEU A 66 6.26 10.28 23.94
C LEU A 66 4.83 9.88 24.30
N GLY A 67 4.61 8.64 24.77
CA GLY A 67 3.29 8.15 25.18
C GLY A 67 2.28 7.99 24.05
N VAL A 68 2.74 7.94 22.79
CA VAL A 68 1.86 7.80 21.60
C VAL A 68 1.63 6.34 21.24
N LYS A 69 0.42 6.01 20.79
CA LYS A 69 0.04 4.64 20.39
C LYS A 69 0.89 4.14 19.22
N GLN A 70 1.11 4.97 18.21
CA GLN A 70 1.93 4.63 17.04
C GLN A 70 2.87 5.76 16.66
N LEU A 71 4.06 5.38 16.20
CA LEU A 71 5.07 6.28 15.67
C LEU A 71 5.60 5.69 14.37
N THR A 72 5.68 6.49 13.31
CA THR A 72 6.22 6.06 12.02
C THR A 72 7.15 7.13 11.46
N VAL A 73 8.23 6.67 10.82
CA VAL A 73 9.24 7.55 10.22
C VAL A 73 9.22 7.36 8.70
N TYR A 74 9.06 8.45 7.98
CA TYR A 74 9.13 8.51 6.51
C TYR A 74 10.34 9.34 6.09
N SER A 75 10.90 9.05 4.91
CA SER A 75 11.83 9.97 4.28
C SER A 75 11.07 10.92 3.35
N ASN A 76 11.48 12.17 3.30
CA ASN A 76 10.89 13.17 2.41
C ASN A 76 11.09 12.77 0.93
N LEU A 77 12.23 12.11 0.62
CA LEU A 77 12.47 11.53 -0.70
C LEU A 77 11.39 10.52 -1.11
N ASP A 78 11.03 9.57 -0.23
CA ASP A 78 9.98 8.58 -0.54
C ASP A 78 8.61 9.27 -0.73
N LEU A 79 8.30 10.29 0.08
CA LEU A 79 7.06 11.07 -0.05
C LEU A 79 7.03 11.88 -1.36
N GLU A 80 8.15 12.44 -1.79
CA GLU A 80 8.26 13.19 -3.04
C GLU A 80 8.10 12.28 -4.26
N VAL A 81 8.70 11.09 -4.24
CA VAL A 81 8.46 10.06 -5.26
C VAL A 81 6.97 9.71 -5.34
N LYS A 82 6.33 9.50 -4.19
CA LYS A 82 4.87 9.26 -4.12
C LYS A 82 4.08 10.41 -4.76
N ARG A 83 4.37 11.67 -4.43
CA ARG A 83 3.68 12.85 -4.99
C ARG A 83 3.79 12.90 -6.51
N ARG A 84 4.98 12.68 -7.07
CA ARG A 84 5.19 12.65 -8.53
C ARG A 84 4.38 11.53 -9.20
N ARG A 85 4.34 10.34 -8.60
CA ARG A 85 3.49 9.24 -9.10
C ARG A 85 2.00 9.58 -9.07
N LEU A 86 1.55 10.29 -8.04
CA LEU A 86 0.16 10.74 -7.92
C LEU A 86 -0.19 11.84 -8.94
N GLU A 87 0.74 12.72 -9.31
CA GLU A 87 0.55 13.68 -10.40
C GLU A 87 0.39 12.97 -11.76
N GLU A 88 1.18 11.92 -12.02
CA GLU A 88 1.01 11.07 -13.20
C GLU A 88 -0.36 10.38 -13.17
N ALA A 89 -0.74 9.80 -12.03
CA ALA A 89 -2.03 9.14 -11.83
C ALA A 89 -3.21 10.09 -12.07
N GLU A 90 -3.14 11.33 -11.57
CA GLU A 90 -4.17 12.36 -11.76
C GLU A 90 -4.43 12.63 -13.25
N ARG A 91 -3.37 12.77 -14.04
CA ARG A 91 -3.46 13.01 -15.48
C ARG A 91 -4.11 11.85 -16.23
N LEU A 92 -3.88 10.61 -15.78
CA LEU A 92 -4.42 9.41 -16.43
C LEU A 92 -5.92 9.21 -16.21
N VAL A 93 -6.49 9.76 -15.13
CA VAL A 93 -7.92 9.59 -14.81
C VAL A 93 -8.77 10.79 -15.18
N LYS A 94 -8.17 11.97 -15.34
CA LYS A 94 -8.87 13.19 -15.76
C LYS A 94 -9.52 13.00 -17.13
N GLY A 95 -10.79 13.35 -17.25
CA GLY A 95 -11.62 13.17 -18.45
C GLY A 95 -12.08 11.72 -18.68
N THR A 96 -11.87 10.81 -17.73
CA THR A 96 -12.27 9.40 -17.85
C THR A 96 -13.38 9.04 -16.85
N LYS A 97 -13.99 7.86 -17.00
CA LYS A 97 -14.92 7.31 -16.00
C LYS A 97 -14.30 7.03 -14.62
N LEU A 98 -12.99 7.20 -14.46
CA LEU A 98 -12.27 7.07 -13.19
C LEU A 98 -12.01 8.41 -12.48
N GLU A 99 -12.60 9.52 -12.96
CA GLU A 99 -12.46 10.84 -12.32
C GLU A 99 -12.88 10.86 -10.84
N PHE A 100 -13.75 9.95 -10.41
CA PHE A 100 -14.09 9.80 -8.99
C PHE A 100 -12.86 9.49 -8.11
N LEU A 101 -11.73 9.03 -8.67
CA LEU A 101 -10.48 8.83 -7.92
C LEU A 101 -9.73 10.15 -7.61
N LEU A 102 -10.01 11.26 -8.31
CA LEU A 102 -9.29 12.53 -8.14
C LEU A 102 -9.25 13.02 -6.68
N PRO A 103 -10.35 12.99 -5.90
CA PRO A 103 -10.31 13.39 -4.49
C PRO A 103 -9.43 12.48 -3.62
N ILE A 104 -9.32 11.19 -3.96
CA ILE A 104 -8.44 10.25 -3.27
C ILE A 104 -6.97 10.55 -3.59
N ILE A 105 -6.66 10.79 -4.86
CA ILE A 105 -5.32 11.17 -5.32
C ILE A 105 -4.85 12.45 -4.60
N GLU A 106 -5.71 13.47 -4.54
CA GLU A 106 -5.39 14.73 -3.87
C GLU A 106 -5.24 14.58 -2.34
N ALA A 107 -6.00 13.67 -1.72
CA ALA A 107 -5.78 13.30 -0.33
C ALA A 107 -4.44 12.59 -0.14
N GLU A 108 -4.06 11.66 -1.02
CA GLU A 108 -2.80 10.93 -0.93
C GLU A 108 -1.56 11.81 -1.13
N LYS A 109 -1.63 12.92 -1.88
CA LYS A 109 -0.51 13.87 -2.02
C LYS A 109 -0.15 14.56 -0.69
N ARG A 110 -1.13 14.68 0.21
CA ARG A 110 -0.99 15.29 1.54
C ARG A 110 -0.61 14.28 2.62
N PHE A 111 -0.53 12.99 2.27
CA PHE A 111 -0.08 11.94 3.18
C PHE A 111 1.35 12.23 3.67
N PRO A 112 1.68 11.99 4.96
CA PRO A 112 0.82 11.51 6.07
C PRO A 112 0.15 12.66 6.88
N PRO A 113 -0.97 12.42 7.60
CA PRO A 113 -1.74 11.18 7.69
C PRO A 113 -2.60 10.92 6.45
N ARG A 114 -3.11 9.68 6.32
CA ARG A 114 -4.05 9.30 5.26
C ARG A 114 -5.47 9.64 5.69
N LYS A 115 -6.06 10.67 5.08
CA LYS A 115 -7.46 11.08 5.33
C LYS A 115 -8.23 11.14 4.01
N TRP A 116 -8.81 10.01 3.61
CA TRP A 116 -9.58 9.94 2.36
C TRP A 116 -10.97 10.56 2.54
N PRO A 117 -11.39 11.43 1.62
CA PRO A 117 -12.77 11.90 1.58
C PRO A 117 -13.72 10.74 1.27
N GLU A 118 -15.00 10.94 1.56
CA GLU A 118 -16.03 10.07 1.02
C GLU A 118 -16.14 10.28 -0.49
N VAL A 119 -16.08 9.18 -1.23
CA VAL A 119 -16.17 9.15 -2.69
C VAL A 119 -17.16 8.06 -3.07
N LYS A 120 -17.85 8.27 -4.19
CA LYS A 120 -18.69 7.26 -4.83
C LYS A 120 -18.36 7.20 -6.31
N GLY A 121 -18.00 6.02 -6.80
CA GLY A 121 -17.98 5.71 -8.23
C GLY A 121 -19.18 4.85 -8.61
N ASP A 122 -19.75 5.10 -9.79
CA ASP A 122 -20.88 4.31 -10.31
C ASP A 122 -20.43 3.26 -11.35
N THR A 123 -19.12 3.09 -11.54
CA THR A 123 -18.52 2.18 -12.52
C THR A 123 -18.69 0.72 -12.10
N LYS A 124 -19.35 -0.09 -12.94
CA LYS A 124 -19.52 -1.52 -12.67
C LYS A 124 -18.16 -2.23 -12.67
N THR A 125 -17.83 -2.89 -11.57
CA THR A 125 -16.47 -3.32 -11.28
C THR A 125 -16.39 -4.84 -11.14
N LEU A 126 -15.36 -5.44 -11.75
CA LEU A 126 -14.92 -6.80 -11.48
C LEU A 126 -13.74 -6.75 -10.52
N VAL A 127 -13.84 -7.38 -9.36
CA VAL A 127 -12.70 -7.55 -8.45
C VAL A 127 -12.15 -8.95 -8.63
N PHE A 128 -10.90 -9.08 -9.06
CA PHE A 128 -10.22 -10.37 -9.09
C PHE A 128 -9.41 -10.55 -7.80
N LEU A 129 -9.80 -11.53 -6.99
CA LEU A 129 -9.12 -11.87 -5.75
C LEU A 129 -7.72 -12.42 -6.07
N SER A 130 -6.74 -11.54 -5.91
CA SER A 130 -5.31 -11.80 -6.05
C SER A 130 -4.62 -11.64 -4.69
N PHE A 131 -3.29 -11.63 -4.63
CA PHE A 131 -2.49 -11.54 -3.40
C PHE A 131 -3.05 -10.58 -2.34
N ASN A 132 -3.47 -9.38 -2.75
CA ASN A 132 -4.06 -8.34 -1.92
C ASN A 132 -5.59 -8.35 -1.93
N ALA A 133 -6.23 -9.53 -2.05
CA ALA A 133 -7.69 -9.72 -2.17
C ALA A 133 -8.50 -8.85 -1.22
N LYS A 134 -8.15 -8.83 0.07
CA LYS A 134 -8.82 -7.98 1.07
C LYS A 134 -8.73 -6.48 0.76
N ALA A 135 -7.57 -6.01 0.31
CA ALA A 135 -7.40 -4.62 -0.07
C ALA A 135 -8.19 -4.29 -1.34
N LEU A 136 -8.20 -5.18 -2.34
CA LEU A 136 -8.95 -4.96 -3.58
C LEU A 136 -10.46 -4.87 -3.33
N VAL A 137 -11.01 -5.77 -2.50
CA VAL A 137 -12.40 -5.69 -2.04
C VAL A 137 -12.62 -4.41 -1.22
N GLY A 138 -11.72 -4.12 -0.27
CA GLY A 138 -11.80 -2.92 0.56
C GLY A 138 -11.75 -1.62 -0.24
N PHE A 139 -11.01 -1.56 -1.35
CA PHE A 139 -11.04 -0.44 -2.29
C PHE A 139 -12.41 -0.30 -2.96
N ALA A 140 -12.98 -1.40 -3.46
CA ALA A 140 -14.31 -1.37 -4.07
C ALA A 140 -15.38 -0.88 -3.07
N GLU A 141 -15.34 -1.37 -1.83
CA GLU A 141 -16.22 -0.93 -0.75
C GLU A 141 -16.01 0.53 -0.37
N LYS A 142 -14.74 0.95 -0.16
CA LYS A 142 -14.40 2.32 0.25
C LYS A 142 -14.76 3.37 -0.79
N LEU A 143 -14.69 3.00 -2.07
CA LEU A 143 -15.08 3.82 -3.22
C LEU A 143 -16.57 3.67 -3.57
N LYS A 144 -17.33 2.89 -2.79
CA LYS A 144 -18.76 2.60 -2.98
C LYS A 144 -19.09 2.11 -4.39
N LEU A 145 -18.19 1.33 -5.01
CA LEU A 145 -18.34 0.81 -6.36
C LEU A 145 -19.35 -0.35 -6.40
N PRO A 146 -20.22 -0.45 -7.42
CA PRO A 146 -20.97 -1.67 -7.66
C PRO A 146 -20.02 -2.75 -8.19
N TYR A 147 -19.75 -3.80 -7.40
CA TYR A 147 -18.77 -4.82 -7.78
C TYR A 147 -19.26 -6.27 -7.68
N GLY A 148 -18.69 -7.13 -8.53
CA GLY A 148 -18.70 -8.58 -8.37
C GLY A 148 -17.28 -9.10 -8.16
N ALA A 149 -17.09 -10.02 -7.22
CA ALA A 149 -15.78 -10.61 -6.93
C ALA A 149 -15.65 -12.00 -7.57
N VAL A 150 -14.53 -12.23 -8.27
CA VAL A 150 -14.12 -13.51 -8.84
C VAL A 150 -12.74 -13.88 -8.32
N GLY A 151 -12.39 -15.16 -8.32
CA GLY A 151 -11.08 -15.59 -7.83
C GLY A 151 -10.80 -17.05 -8.15
N ILE A 152 -9.53 -17.43 -8.11
CA ILE A 152 -9.16 -18.83 -8.37
C ILE A 152 -9.79 -19.72 -7.31
N LYS A 153 -10.40 -20.80 -7.76
CA LYS A 153 -11.05 -21.80 -6.91
C LYS A 153 -10.15 -22.20 -5.74
N TYR A 154 -10.71 -22.12 -4.53
CA TYR A 154 -10.06 -22.42 -3.26
C TYR A 154 -8.93 -21.49 -2.83
N ALA A 155 -8.54 -20.46 -3.59
CA ALA A 155 -7.41 -19.60 -3.22
C ALA A 155 -7.68 -18.79 -1.95
N PHE A 156 -8.92 -18.36 -1.71
CA PHE A 156 -9.31 -17.52 -0.57
C PHE A 156 -10.51 -18.07 0.20
N PRO A 157 -10.37 -19.17 0.97
CA PRO A 157 -11.50 -19.87 1.59
C PRO A 157 -12.32 -19.04 2.60
N LYS A 158 -11.81 -17.88 3.02
CA LYS A 158 -12.46 -16.97 3.98
C LYS A 158 -13.20 -15.80 3.32
N LEU A 159 -13.11 -15.66 2.00
CA LEU A 159 -13.71 -14.56 1.25
C LEU A 159 -14.86 -15.08 0.39
N ASN A 160 -15.85 -14.22 0.14
CA ASN A 160 -16.97 -14.52 -0.76
C ASN A 160 -16.62 -14.08 -2.18
N TYR A 161 -16.64 -15.01 -3.14
CA TYR A 161 -16.36 -14.76 -4.54
C TYR A 161 -16.91 -15.90 -5.41
N GLU A 162 -17.12 -15.59 -6.68
CA GLU A 162 -17.41 -16.58 -7.71
C GLU A 162 -16.11 -17.30 -8.13
N PRO A 163 -16.01 -18.62 -7.94
CA PRO A 163 -14.80 -19.35 -8.29
C PRO A 163 -14.63 -19.44 -9.80
N VAL A 164 -13.42 -19.19 -10.28
CA VAL A 164 -13.01 -19.41 -11.66
C VAL A 164 -11.85 -20.40 -11.73
N GLU A 165 -11.76 -21.14 -12.82
CA GLU A 165 -10.60 -21.98 -13.12
C GLU A 165 -9.39 -21.09 -13.45
N GLY A 166 -8.18 -21.49 -13.08
CA GLY A 166 -6.97 -20.72 -13.31
C GLY A 166 -5.73 -21.33 -12.66
N GLU A 167 -4.56 -20.86 -13.08
CA GLU A 167 -3.29 -21.33 -12.54
C GLU A 167 -2.93 -20.63 -11.22
N PRO A 168 -2.30 -21.31 -10.25
CA PRO A 168 -1.88 -20.69 -8.99
C PRO A 168 -1.02 -19.43 -9.15
N ARG A 169 -0.31 -19.28 -10.28
CA ARG A 169 0.46 -18.08 -10.62
C ARG A 169 -0.43 -16.84 -10.78
N GLU A 170 -1.66 -17.01 -11.28
CA GLU A 170 -2.57 -15.90 -11.55
C GLU A 170 -3.00 -15.17 -10.27
N VAL A 171 -2.92 -15.81 -9.10
CA VAL A 171 -3.14 -15.14 -7.79
C VAL A 171 -2.16 -14.00 -7.58
N LEU A 172 -0.95 -14.10 -8.13
CA LEU A 172 0.12 -13.11 -7.99
C LEU A 172 0.29 -12.26 -9.25
N PHE A 173 0.00 -12.84 -10.42
CA PHE A 173 0.10 -12.19 -11.72
C PHE A 173 -1.17 -12.42 -12.52
N PRO A 174 -2.23 -11.62 -12.31
CA PRO A 174 -3.52 -11.81 -12.96
C PRO A 174 -3.42 -11.77 -14.49
N ASP A 175 -4.12 -12.70 -15.18
CA ASP A 175 -4.17 -12.75 -16.64
C ASP A 175 -5.11 -11.65 -17.19
N GLU A 176 -4.54 -10.65 -17.87
CA GLU A 176 -5.28 -9.52 -18.44
C GLU A 176 -6.38 -9.95 -19.42
N GLU A 177 -6.07 -10.84 -20.38
CA GLU A 177 -6.98 -11.22 -21.47
C GLU A 177 -8.14 -12.09 -20.95
N LYS A 178 -7.85 -12.96 -19.98
CA LYS A 178 -8.87 -13.73 -19.28
C LYS A 178 -9.81 -12.84 -18.47
N LEU A 179 -9.27 -11.89 -17.71
CA LEU A 179 -10.09 -10.99 -16.88
C LEU A 179 -10.92 -10.02 -17.73
N VAL A 180 -10.41 -9.56 -18.87
CA VAL A 180 -11.17 -8.76 -19.84
C VAL A 180 -12.39 -9.53 -20.35
N ARG A 181 -12.22 -10.80 -20.78
CA ARG A 181 -13.37 -11.64 -21.22
C ARG A 181 -14.43 -11.80 -20.13
N ILE A 182 -14.02 -12.09 -18.90
CA ILE A 182 -14.94 -12.21 -17.76
C ILE A 182 -15.65 -10.87 -17.49
N ALA A 183 -14.92 -9.76 -17.60
CA ALA A 183 -15.49 -8.43 -17.43
C ALA A 183 -16.53 -8.12 -18.51
N GLU A 184 -16.27 -8.44 -19.78
CA GLU A 184 -17.22 -8.28 -20.88
C GLU A 184 -18.51 -9.08 -20.65
N GLU A 185 -18.39 -10.36 -20.29
CA GLU A 185 -19.54 -11.22 -19.96
C GLU A 185 -20.39 -10.63 -18.82
N LYS A 186 -19.72 -10.08 -17.80
CA LYS A 186 -20.38 -9.46 -16.65
C LYS A 186 -20.74 -7.98 -16.89
N ARG A 187 -20.45 -7.43 -18.07
CA ARG A 187 -20.61 -6.01 -18.42
C ARG A 187 -19.92 -5.06 -17.43
N ALA A 188 -18.78 -5.48 -16.88
CA ALA A 188 -17.94 -4.66 -16.02
C ALA A 188 -17.05 -3.76 -16.88
N GLU A 189 -16.83 -2.55 -16.36
CA GLU A 189 -16.12 -1.47 -17.01
C GLU A 189 -14.77 -1.16 -16.36
N LEU A 190 -14.55 -1.71 -15.17
CA LEU A 190 -13.35 -1.59 -14.35
C LEU A 190 -12.99 -2.96 -13.79
N ILE A 191 -11.72 -3.31 -13.82
CA ILE A 191 -11.16 -4.52 -13.21
C ILE A 191 -10.17 -4.08 -12.14
N LEU A 192 -10.38 -4.53 -10.91
CA LEU A 192 -9.43 -4.37 -9.80
C LEU A 192 -8.66 -5.67 -9.59
N ALA A 193 -7.34 -5.63 -9.73
CA ALA A 193 -6.46 -6.77 -9.47
C ALA A 193 -5.02 -6.34 -9.15
N ASP A 194 -4.18 -7.27 -8.69
CA ASP A 194 -2.74 -7.09 -8.51
C ASP A 194 -1.95 -7.04 -9.84
N PHE A 195 -2.38 -6.21 -10.79
CA PHE A 195 -1.67 -6.03 -12.07
C PHE A 195 -0.24 -5.49 -11.84
N PRO A 196 0.72 -5.77 -12.74
CA PRO A 196 2.09 -5.26 -12.65
C PRO A 196 2.22 -3.76 -13.03
N PHE A 197 1.11 -3.06 -13.23
CA PHE A 197 1.04 -1.63 -13.58
C PHE A 197 -0.06 -0.96 -12.78
N GLY A 198 -0.05 0.38 -12.69
CA GLY A 198 -1.09 1.16 -12.00
C GLY A 198 -2.43 1.13 -12.73
N LEU A 199 -2.49 1.68 -13.96
CA LEU A 199 -3.71 1.74 -14.77
C LEU A 199 -3.37 1.44 -16.24
N ARG A 200 -4.21 0.64 -16.89
CA ARG A 200 -4.16 0.38 -18.34
C ARG A 200 -5.58 0.26 -18.89
N TRP A 201 -5.76 0.67 -20.14
CA TRP A 201 -7.03 0.52 -20.86
C TRP A 201 -6.94 -0.62 -21.88
N LYS A 202 -7.98 -1.45 -21.94
CA LYS A 202 -8.18 -2.50 -22.95
C LYS A 202 -9.55 -2.26 -23.60
N GLY A 203 -9.55 -1.54 -24.72
CA GLY A 203 -10.77 -0.95 -25.27
C GLY A 203 -11.39 -0.01 -24.23
N GLU A 204 -12.67 -0.21 -23.93
CA GLU A 204 -13.41 0.58 -22.94
C GLU A 204 -13.19 0.11 -21.49
N ILE A 205 -12.50 -1.01 -21.24
CA ILE A 205 -12.35 -1.57 -19.89
C ILE A 205 -11.06 -1.06 -19.25
N ALA A 206 -11.17 -0.51 -18.04
CA ALA A 206 -10.03 -0.10 -17.24
C ALA A 206 -9.50 -1.27 -16.40
N LEU A 207 -8.19 -1.52 -16.47
CA LEU A 207 -7.47 -2.46 -15.62
C LEU A 207 -6.67 -1.66 -14.60
N LEU A 208 -7.02 -1.76 -13.32
CA LEU A 208 -6.49 -0.92 -12.25
C LEU A 208 -5.91 -1.79 -11.13
N ASN A 209 -4.63 -1.56 -10.83
CA ASN A 209 -4.05 -1.92 -9.54
C ASN A 209 -4.09 -0.67 -8.64
N PRO A 210 -5.04 -0.57 -7.70
CA PRO A 210 -5.28 0.66 -6.96
C PRO A 210 -4.09 1.08 -6.08
N PHE A 211 -3.29 0.15 -5.56
CA PHE A 211 -2.19 0.51 -4.67
C PHE A 211 -0.89 0.82 -5.43
N ARG A 212 -0.65 0.20 -6.60
CA ARG A 212 0.41 0.69 -7.49
C ARG A 212 0.07 2.07 -8.04
N PHE A 213 -1.19 2.27 -8.41
CA PHE A 213 -1.70 3.53 -8.93
C PHE A 213 -1.62 4.68 -7.91
N LEU A 214 -1.94 4.42 -6.64
CA LEU A 214 -1.84 5.41 -5.56
C LEU A 214 -0.51 5.40 -4.82
N HIS A 215 0.43 4.55 -5.25
CA HIS A 215 1.72 4.31 -4.61
C HIS A 215 1.59 4.13 -3.08
N ILE A 216 0.82 3.11 -2.69
CA ILE A 216 0.56 2.74 -1.30
C ILE A 216 1.28 1.42 -1.02
N GLY A 217 2.16 1.41 -0.02
CA GLY A 217 2.94 0.23 0.31
C GLY A 217 2.09 -0.90 0.89
N PHE A 218 2.57 -2.14 0.76
CA PHE A 218 1.87 -3.35 1.23
C PHE A 218 1.47 -3.28 2.72
N PHE A 219 2.35 -2.77 3.58
CA PHE A 219 2.04 -2.65 5.01
C PHE A 219 0.93 -1.64 5.28
N GLU A 220 0.96 -0.52 4.56
CA GLU A 220 -0.11 0.47 4.65
C GLU A 220 -1.45 -0.13 4.24
N LEU A 221 -1.50 -0.91 3.14
CA LEU A 221 -2.70 -1.63 2.73
C LEU A 221 -3.18 -2.60 3.81
N LYS A 222 -2.26 -3.37 4.39
CA LYS A 222 -2.59 -4.30 5.47
C LYS A 222 -3.17 -3.58 6.69
N TYR A 223 -2.70 -2.38 7.01
CA TYR A 223 -3.29 -1.58 8.09
C TYR A 223 -4.65 -0.97 7.71
N LEU A 224 -4.85 -0.63 6.44
CA LEU A 224 -6.10 -0.04 5.95
C LEU A 224 -7.23 -1.07 5.79
N PHE A 225 -6.93 -2.23 5.22
CA PHE A 225 -7.95 -3.20 4.78
C PHE A 225 -7.74 -4.61 5.35
N GLY A 226 -6.65 -4.82 6.09
CA GLY A 226 -6.24 -6.17 6.50
C GLY A 226 -5.55 -6.95 5.38
N PHE A 227 -5.20 -8.20 5.68
CA PHE A 227 -4.56 -9.10 4.73
C PHE A 227 -5.03 -10.53 4.99
N ASP A 228 -5.55 -11.18 3.94
CA ASP A 228 -5.84 -12.60 3.95
C ASP A 228 -4.89 -13.30 2.98
N ARG A 229 -4.05 -14.16 3.53
CA ARG A 229 -3.06 -14.90 2.76
C ARG A 229 -3.76 -15.93 1.85
N PRO A 230 -3.41 -16.02 0.55
CA PRO A 230 -3.91 -17.07 -0.31
C PRO A 230 -3.41 -18.45 0.15
N VAL A 231 -4.24 -19.48 -0.03
CA VAL A 231 -3.86 -20.88 0.24
C VAL A 231 -3.40 -21.62 -1.02
N VAL A 232 -3.81 -21.15 -2.20
CA VAL A 232 -3.34 -21.63 -3.50
C VAL A 232 -2.51 -20.52 -4.14
N TYR A 233 -1.23 -20.77 -4.40
CA TYR A 233 -0.33 -19.85 -5.12
C TYR A 233 0.93 -20.58 -5.59
N ASP A 234 1.59 -20.06 -6.62
CA ASP A 234 2.89 -20.54 -7.06
C ASP A 234 4.03 -19.93 -6.21
N LYS A 235 4.92 -20.78 -5.68
CA LYS A 235 6.00 -20.34 -4.78
C LYS A 235 7.09 -19.53 -5.50
N LYS A 236 7.42 -19.85 -6.76
CA LYS A 236 8.42 -19.09 -7.53
C LYS A 236 7.87 -17.73 -7.91
N ALA A 237 6.63 -17.70 -8.37
CA ALA A 237 5.90 -16.47 -8.65
C ALA A 237 5.80 -15.58 -7.40
N LEU A 238 5.70 -16.16 -6.19
CA LEU A 238 5.70 -15.36 -4.96
C LEU A 238 7.00 -14.59 -4.79
N ILE A 239 8.15 -15.21 -5.05
CA ILE A 239 9.44 -14.53 -4.99
C ILE A 239 9.46 -13.39 -6.00
N GLU A 240 9.10 -13.66 -7.25
CA GLU A 240 9.06 -12.65 -8.32
C GLU A 240 8.15 -11.47 -7.94
N PHE A 241 6.96 -11.76 -7.43
CA PHE A 241 5.99 -10.76 -7.02
C PHE A 241 6.52 -9.87 -5.89
N VAL A 242 7.07 -10.48 -4.83
CA VAL A 242 7.65 -9.74 -3.70
C VAL A 242 8.87 -8.91 -4.12
N VAL A 243 9.73 -9.46 -4.98
CA VAL A 243 10.88 -8.73 -5.53
C VAL A 243 10.40 -7.51 -6.33
N SER A 244 9.34 -7.65 -7.15
CA SER A 244 8.79 -6.52 -7.90
C SER A 244 8.28 -5.40 -6.99
N LEU A 245 7.52 -5.74 -5.94
CA LEU A 245 7.04 -4.75 -4.97
C LEU A 245 8.19 -4.06 -4.23
N THR A 246 9.26 -4.80 -3.93
CA THR A 246 10.44 -4.24 -3.28
C THR A 246 11.18 -3.27 -4.20
N TYR A 247 11.38 -3.64 -5.46
CA TYR A 247 12.04 -2.82 -6.47
C TYR A 247 11.27 -1.51 -6.75
N GLU A 248 9.94 -1.57 -6.71
CA GLU A 248 9.05 -0.43 -6.92
C GLU A 248 8.89 0.47 -5.69
N GLY A 249 9.50 0.11 -4.56
CA GLY A 249 9.36 0.85 -3.29
C GLY A 249 8.01 0.66 -2.60
N LEU A 250 7.22 -0.34 -3.01
CA LEU A 250 5.91 -0.67 -2.41
C LEU A 250 6.02 -1.69 -1.27
N MET A 251 7.21 -2.20 -1.00
CA MET A 251 7.51 -3.13 0.10
C MET A 251 8.94 -2.92 0.57
N GLU A 252 9.16 -2.87 1.89
CA GLU A 252 10.52 -2.85 2.45
C GLU A 252 11.17 -4.24 2.30
N SER A 253 12.47 -4.28 1.98
CA SER A 253 13.18 -5.54 1.68
C SER A 253 13.13 -6.55 2.82
N THR A 254 13.25 -6.07 4.07
CA THR A 254 13.17 -6.91 5.27
C THR A 254 11.81 -7.57 5.43
N ASP A 255 10.76 -6.84 5.06
CA ASP A 255 9.40 -7.37 5.14
C ASP A 255 9.10 -8.33 4.01
N GLY A 256 9.57 -8.04 2.80
CA GLY A 256 9.49 -8.97 1.68
C GLY A 256 10.16 -10.30 1.98
N ALA A 257 11.38 -10.27 2.54
CA ALA A 257 12.09 -11.48 2.97
C ALA A 257 11.31 -12.26 4.03
N ASN A 258 10.75 -11.58 5.03
CA ASN A 258 9.92 -12.19 6.07
C ASN A 258 8.65 -12.84 5.50
N LEU A 259 8.00 -12.18 4.54
CA LEU A 259 6.80 -12.67 3.87
C LEU A 259 7.10 -13.92 3.06
N ILE A 260 8.15 -13.90 2.22
CA ILE A 260 8.61 -15.07 1.47
C ILE A 260 8.89 -16.23 2.43
N TRP A 261 9.68 -16.01 3.48
CA TRP A 261 10.02 -17.06 4.45
C TRP A 261 8.77 -17.72 5.08
N ARG A 262 7.83 -16.89 5.56
CA ARG A 262 6.57 -17.38 6.16
C ARG A 262 5.69 -18.11 5.17
N MET A 263 5.73 -17.72 3.91
CA MET A 263 4.92 -18.32 2.85
C MET A 263 5.57 -19.56 2.22
N TRP A 264 6.90 -19.66 2.27
CA TRP A 264 7.64 -20.79 1.70
C TRP A 264 7.61 -22.04 2.58
N ARG A 265 7.66 -21.85 3.92
CA ARG A 265 7.70 -22.94 4.92
C ARG A 265 6.42 -23.78 5.04
N LYS A 266 5.33 -23.34 4.42
CA LYS A 266 4.08 -24.11 4.33
C LYS A 266 3.93 -24.65 2.92
#